data_AF-U5WK60-F1
#
_entry.id   AF-U5WK60-F1
#
_cell.length_a   1.000
_cell.length_b   1.000
_cell.length_c   1.000
_cell.angle_alpha   90.00
_cell.angle_beta   90.00
_cell.angle_gamma   90.00
#
_symmetry.space_group_name_H-M   'P 1'
#
loop_
_entity.id
_entity.type
_entity.pdbx_description
1 polymer ?
#
loop_
_entity_poly.entity_id
_entity_poly.type
_entity_poly.pdbx_seq_one_letter_code
_entity_poly.pdbx_strand_id
1 'polypeptide(L)'
;MNRVRAGIFSLTAVTPPDDDGSYLRWHLLDHLPEQYQRPGIVHGLRWIADGEYADHRLAGDGPLGEIGNAVHYLVGDPVRQTFDDFVALGRALRENGRMPVMRPLLEVAGLRLLQWQAAPRALVSHEVVPFRPHRGVLLIVEEPTDGRPDRWLEWLHAEHYPALLAVPGTAGAWTFGPTNAWDPLPADGGPTRSTSPSSISTTTRWPRRRPWRRLSKNAGDQPPCARCSPGRCGP
;
A
#
# COMPACT_ATOMS: atom_id res chain seq x y z
N MET A 1 17.29 0.87 11.45
CA MET A 1 16.24 1.66 12.11
C MET A 1 15.26 2.03 11.02
N ASN A 2 14.03 1.53 11.14
CA ASN A 2 13.04 1.62 10.06
C ASN A 2 12.85 3.09 9.66
N ARG A 3 13.05 3.39 8.37
CA ARG A 3 12.87 4.73 7.82
C ARG A 3 11.40 5.14 7.71
N VAL A 4 10.50 4.16 7.73
CA VAL A 4 9.05 4.42 7.77
C VAL A 4 8.62 4.66 9.21
N ARG A 5 7.83 5.71 9.40
CA ARG A 5 7.24 6.14 10.67
C ARG A 5 5.73 6.04 10.66
N ALA A 6 5.13 6.24 9.49
CA ALA A 6 3.69 6.35 9.33
C ALA A 6 3.23 5.82 7.97
N GLY A 7 1.92 5.71 7.80
CA GLY A 7 1.28 5.42 6.52
C GLY A 7 0.04 6.29 6.34
N ILE A 8 -0.21 6.76 5.12
CA ILE A 8 -1.49 7.34 4.72
C ILE A 8 -2.23 6.26 3.95
N PHE A 9 -3.42 5.90 4.42
CA PHE A 9 -4.27 4.89 3.80
C PHE A 9 -5.49 5.57 3.21
N SER A 10 -5.86 5.20 1.99
CA SER A 10 -7.13 5.58 1.39
C SER A 10 -7.82 4.36 0.83
N LEU A 11 -9.03 4.11 1.35
CA LEU A 11 -9.88 2.97 1.04
C LEU A 11 -11.10 3.50 0.30
N THR A 12 -11.35 2.99 -0.91
CA THR A 12 -12.49 3.38 -1.73
C THR A 12 -13.29 2.15 -2.14
N ALA A 13 -14.58 2.35 -2.39
CA ALA A 13 -15.48 1.28 -2.80
C ALA A 13 -15.06 0.58 -4.10
N VAL A 14 -15.71 -0.54 -4.40
CA VAL A 14 -15.62 -1.24 -5.71
C VAL A 14 -15.91 -0.27 -6.84
N THR A 15 -15.14 -0.41 -7.92
CA THR A 15 -15.33 0.36 -9.15
C THR A 15 -16.72 0.05 -9.72
N PRO A 16 -17.60 1.05 -9.90
CA PRO A 16 -18.89 0.85 -10.55
C PRO A 16 -18.72 0.27 -11.97
N PRO A 17 -19.67 -0.53 -12.48
CA PRO A 17 -19.57 -1.10 -13.83
C PRO A 17 -19.48 -0.06 -14.96
N ASP A 18 -19.97 1.15 -14.73
CA ASP A 18 -19.99 2.29 -15.66
C ASP A 18 -18.85 3.29 -15.43
N ASP A 19 -17.89 3.00 -14.54
CA ASP A 19 -16.70 3.82 -14.31
C ASP A 19 -15.82 3.87 -15.57
N ASP A 20 -15.54 5.09 -16.04
CA ASP A 20 -14.73 5.36 -17.24
C ASP A 20 -13.21 5.22 -16.98
N GLY A 21 -12.81 4.81 -15.77
CA GLY A 21 -11.42 4.67 -15.35
C GLY A 21 -10.73 6.01 -15.05
N SER A 22 -11.41 7.15 -15.16
CA SER A 22 -10.79 8.48 -15.01
C SER A 22 -10.15 8.68 -13.64
N TYR A 23 -10.84 8.29 -12.56
CA TYR A 23 -10.31 8.36 -11.19
C TYR A 23 -9.02 7.52 -11.03
N LEU A 24 -9.03 6.28 -11.51
CA LEU A 24 -7.87 5.40 -11.37
C LEU A 24 -6.69 5.91 -12.20
N ARG A 25 -6.94 6.37 -13.43
CA ARG A 25 -5.92 6.95 -14.31
C ARG A 25 -5.30 8.19 -13.69
N TRP A 26 -6.13 9.12 -13.20
CA TRP A 26 -5.66 10.29 -12.47
C TRP A 26 -4.82 9.89 -11.26
N HIS A 27 -5.31 8.97 -10.44
CA HIS A 27 -4.58 8.58 -9.24
C HIS A 27 -3.21 7.98 -9.56
N LEU A 28 -3.12 7.12 -10.58
CA LEU A 28 -1.89 6.42 -10.93
C LEU A 28 -0.89 7.29 -11.70
N LEU A 29 -1.36 8.20 -12.54
CA LEU A 29 -0.51 8.96 -13.47
C LEU A 29 -0.26 10.41 -13.05
N ASP A 30 -1.06 10.94 -12.13
CA ASP A 30 -0.95 12.31 -11.63
C ASP A 30 -0.73 12.31 -10.11
N HIS A 31 -1.75 11.93 -9.33
CA HIS A 31 -1.71 12.09 -7.87
C HIS A 31 -0.57 11.31 -7.20
N LEU A 32 -0.48 10.00 -7.41
CA LEU A 32 0.55 9.17 -6.77
C LEU A 32 1.97 9.60 -7.19
N PRO A 33 2.29 9.82 -8.49
CA PRO A 33 3.59 10.36 -8.89
C PRO A 33 3.96 11.69 -8.25
N GLU A 34 3.04 12.67 -8.19
CA GLU A 34 3.29 13.99 -7.59
C GLU A 34 3.65 13.89 -6.10
N GLN A 35 3.13 12.89 -5.38
CA GLN A 35 3.48 12.66 -3.98
C GLN A 35 4.98 12.36 -3.78
N TYR A 36 5.70 11.82 -4.77
CA TYR A 36 7.15 11.58 -4.63
C TYR A 36 7.99 12.86 -4.56
N GLN A 37 7.42 14.03 -4.85
CA GLN A 37 8.10 15.31 -4.58
C GLN A 37 8.12 15.66 -3.09
N ARG A 38 7.31 15.00 -2.27
CA ARG A 38 7.24 15.28 -0.84
C ARG A 38 8.39 14.56 -0.12
N PRO A 39 9.17 15.25 0.71
CA PRO A 39 10.43 14.71 1.25
C PRO A 39 10.23 13.48 2.14
N GLY A 40 9.09 13.36 2.84
CA GLY A 40 8.80 12.20 3.66
C GLY A 40 8.09 11.06 2.94
N ILE A 41 7.73 11.17 1.66
CA ILE A 41 7.10 10.04 0.95
C ILE A 41 8.16 9.01 0.59
N VAL A 42 8.02 7.81 1.17
CA VAL A 42 8.97 6.71 1.01
C VAL A 42 8.53 5.73 -0.08
N HIS A 43 7.23 5.44 -0.16
CA HIS A 43 6.67 4.52 -1.15
C HIS A 43 5.16 4.68 -1.26
N GLY A 44 4.63 4.77 -2.48
CA GLY A 44 3.19 4.68 -2.74
C GLY A 44 2.86 3.40 -3.50
N LEU A 45 1.82 2.70 -3.07
CA LEU A 45 1.33 1.50 -3.76
C LEU A 45 -0.19 1.39 -3.66
N ARG A 46 -0.82 1.00 -4.77
CA ARG A 46 -2.27 0.78 -4.88
C ARG A 46 -2.55 -0.68 -5.21
N TRP A 47 -3.53 -1.24 -4.53
CA TRP A 47 -4.17 -2.52 -4.81
C TRP A 47 -5.61 -2.31 -5.24
N ILE A 48 -6.06 -3.16 -6.15
CA ILE A 48 -7.41 -3.18 -6.71
C ILE A 48 -7.92 -4.60 -6.53
N ALA A 49 -9.09 -4.76 -5.92
CA ALA A 49 -9.79 -6.02 -5.84
C ALA A 49 -10.65 -6.16 -7.11
N ASP A 50 -10.02 -6.58 -8.21
CA ASP A 50 -10.66 -6.84 -9.49
C ASP A 50 -11.12 -8.30 -9.64
N GLY A 51 -12.01 -8.58 -10.59
CA GLY A 51 -12.56 -9.93 -10.80
C GLY A 51 -13.11 -10.55 -9.51
N GLU A 52 -12.73 -11.80 -9.24
CA GLU A 52 -13.20 -12.59 -8.09
C GLU A 52 -12.55 -12.19 -6.75
N TYR A 53 -11.65 -11.20 -6.70
CA TYR A 53 -10.96 -10.87 -5.44
C TYR A 53 -11.90 -10.36 -4.35
N ALA A 54 -13.02 -9.72 -4.72
CA ALA A 54 -14.04 -9.29 -3.76
C ALA A 54 -14.69 -10.48 -3.04
N ASP A 55 -14.82 -11.63 -3.70
CA ASP A 55 -15.44 -12.85 -3.17
C ASP A 55 -14.49 -13.64 -2.25
N HIS A 56 -13.22 -13.27 -2.20
CA HIS A 56 -12.20 -13.88 -1.36
C HIS A 56 -11.95 -13.17 -0.03
N ARG A 57 -12.82 -12.23 0.36
CA ARG A 57 -12.76 -11.58 1.67
C ARG A 57 -12.94 -12.59 2.80
N LEU A 58 -12.14 -12.46 3.85
CA LEU A 58 -12.28 -13.27 5.06
C LEU A 58 -13.46 -12.80 5.92
N ALA A 59 -13.66 -11.49 5.98
CA ALA A 59 -14.72 -10.83 6.72
C ALA A 59 -14.95 -9.43 6.11
N GLY A 60 -16.11 -8.84 6.39
CA GLY A 60 -16.45 -7.49 5.98
C GLY A 60 -17.75 -7.04 6.63
N ASP A 61 -17.65 -6.09 7.54
CA ASP A 61 -18.79 -5.51 8.25
C ASP A 61 -18.95 -4.02 7.88
N GLY A 62 -20.20 -3.57 7.78
CA GLY A 62 -20.52 -2.18 7.47
C GLY A 62 -19.92 -1.69 6.15
N PRO A 63 -19.68 -0.36 6.01
CA PRO A 63 -19.19 0.24 4.77
C PRO A 63 -17.82 -0.28 4.31
N LEU A 64 -16.96 -0.74 5.23
CA LEU A 64 -15.64 -1.30 4.88
C LEU A 64 -15.76 -2.67 4.19
N GLY A 65 -16.91 -3.34 4.29
CA GLY A 65 -17.25 -4.51 3.48
C GLY A 65 -17.23 -4.24 1.96
N GLU A 66 -17.27 -2.97 1.54
CA GLU A 66 -17.30 -2.57 0.13
C GLU A 66 -15.92 -2.16 -0.44
N ILE A 67 -14.83 -2.25 0.33
CA ILE A 67 -13.48 -1.82 -0.11
C ILE A 67 -13.07 -2.52 -1.41
N GLY A 68 -13.11 -1.84 -2.55
CA GLY A 68 -12.62 -2.39 -3.81
C GLY A 68 -11.22 -1.94 -4.18
N ASN A 69 -10.74 -0.88 -3.54
CA ASN A 69 -9.41 -0.35 -3.80
C ASN A 69 -8.78 0.11 -2.48
N ALA A 70 -7.50 -0.17 -2.33
CA ALA A 70 -6.69 0.32 -1.23
C ALA A 70 -5.43 0.96 -1.79
N VAL A 71 -5.08 2.14 -1.31
CA VAL A 71 -3.76 2.73 -1.54
C VAL A 71 -3.13 3.01 -0.19
N HIS A 72 -1.83 2.80 -0.11
CA HIS A 72 -1.03 3.35 0.97
C HIS A 72 0.10 4.23 0.45
N TYR A 73 0.49 5.20 1.27
CA TYR A 73 1.72 5.95 1.14
C TYR A 73 2.51 5.76 2.42
N LEU A 74 3.65 5.09 2.35
CA LEU A 74 4.57 4.96 3.47
C LEU A 74 5.32 6.27 3.65
N VAL A 75 5.34 6.76 4.89
CA VAL A 75 5.86 8.08 5.25
C VAL A 75 7.00 7.95 6.25
N GLY A 76 8.12 8.60 5.96
CA GLY A 76 9.25 8.80 6.85
C GLY A 76 9.26 10.21 7.44
N ASP A 77 10.36 10.58 8.07
CA ASP A 77 10.55 11.93 8.61
C ASP A 77 10.75 12.95 7.47
N PRO A 78 10.21 14.19 7.55
CA PRO A 78 9.34 14.71 8.61
C PRO A 78 7.86 14.32 8.40
N VAL A 79 7.29 13.54 9.34
CA VAL A 79 5.93 12.96 9.20
C VAL A 79 4.85 14.03 9.10
N ARG A 80 4.80 14.97 10.06
CA ARG A 80 3.75 15.99 10.13
C ARG A 80 3.70 16.86 8.88
N GLN A 81 4.84 17.41 8.48
CA GLN A 81 4.93 18.22 7.26
C GLN A 81 4.50 17.42 6.04
N THR A 82 4.85 16.13 5.97
CA THR A 82 4.43 15.27 4.86
C THR A 82 2.91 15.07 4.82
N PHE A 83 2.24 14.92 5.98
CA PHE A 83 0.79 14.85 6.04
C PHE A 83 0.13 16.17 5.61
N ASP A 84 0.65 17.31 6.07
CA ASP A 84 0.15 18.64 5.68
C ASP A 84 0.30 18.86 4.17
N ASP A 85 1.48 18.58 3.63
CA ASP A 85 1.79 18.66 2.20
C ASP A 85 0.93 17.71 1.35
N PHE A 86 0.65 16.50 1.83
CA PHE A 86 -0.19 15.53 1.14
C PHE A 86 -1.61 16.07 0.94
N VAL A 87 -2.18 16.67 1.99
CA VAL A 87 -3.51 17.30 1.94
C VAL A 87 -3.49 18.55 1.03
N ALA A 88 -2.42 19.34 1.11
CA ALA A 88 -2.25 20.53 0.27
C ALA A 88 -2.18 20.17 -1.22
N LEU A 89 -1.49 19.09 -1.60
CA LEU A 89 -1.43 18.61 -2.97
C LEU A 89 -2.82 18.22 -3.48
N GLY A 90 -3.59 17.44 -2.70
CA GLY A 90 -4.96 17.07 -3.08
C GLY A 90 -5.86 18.29 -3.32
N ARG A 91 -5.72 19.33 -2.49
CA ARG A 91 -6.43 20.61 -2.67
C ARG A 91 -5.99 21.32 -3.96
N ALA A 92 -4.69 21.46 -4.18
CA ALA A 92 -4.15 22.15 -5.36
C ALA A 92 -4.55 21.46 -6.67
N LEU A 93 -4.55 20.12 -6.70
CA LEU A 93 -5.00 19.36 -7.87
C LEU A 93 -6.48 19.61 -8.16
N ARG A 94 -7.32 19.67 -7.12
CA ARG A 94 -8.75 19.96 -7.26
C ARG A 94 -9.00 21.40 -7.74
N GLU A 95 -8.34 22.38 -7.13
CA GLU A 95 -8.48 23.81 -7.48
C GLU A 95 -8.05 24.10 -8.93
N ASN A 96 -7.09 23.33 -9.46
CA ASN A 96 -6.63 23.43 -10.84
C ASN A 96 -7.41 22.53 -11.82
N GLY A 97 -8.54 21.93 -11.40
CA GLY A 97 -9.37 21.09 -12.27
C GLY A 97 -8.71 19.78 -12.73
N ARG A 98 -7.64 19.34 -12.06
CA ARG A 98 -6.91 18.10 -12.37
C ARG A 98 -7.52 16.88 -11.70
N MET A 99 -8.35 17.06 -10.67
CA MET A 99 -9.00 15.96 -9.94
C MET A 99 -10.37 15.64 -10.58
N PRO A 100 -10.59 14.42 -11.09
CA PRO A 100 -11.90 13.99 -11.58
C PRO A 100 -12.90 13.79 -10.43
N VAL A 101 -14.13 13.39 -10.75
CA VAL A 101 -15.13 13.04 -9.74
C VAL A 101 -14.58 11.93 -8.84
N MET A 102 -14.60 12.19 -7.53
CA MET A 102 -14.10 11.26 -6.53
C MET A 102 -15.05 10.07 -6.37
N ARG A 103 -14.48 8.88 -6.25
CA ARG A 103 -15.22 7.69 -5.84
C ARG A 103 -15.72 7.84 -4.40
N PRO A 104 -16.79 7.10 -4.00
CA PRO A 104 -17.17 6.99 -2.60
C PRO A 104 -15.96 6.61 -1.75
N LEU A 105 -15.57 7.54 -0.89
CA LEU A 105 -14.45 7.36 0.01
C LEU A 105 -14.96 6.66 1.26
N LEU A 106 -14.43 5.48 1.53
CA LEU A 106 -14.80 4.69 2.70
C LEU A 106 -13.99 5.12 3.91
N GLU A 107 -12.67 5.28 3.73
CA GLU A 107 -11.80 5.76 4.79
C GLU A 107 -10.54 6.44 4.24
N VAL A 108 -10.09 7.50 4.92
CA VAL A 108 -8.72 8.02 4.81
C VAL A 108 -8.15 8.19 6.20
N ALA A 109 -6.98 7.61 6.44
CA ALA A 109 -6.33 7.69 7.74
C ALA A 109 -4.81 7.89 7.59
N GLY A 110 -4.27 8.82 8.36
CA GLY A 110 -2.84 8.91 8.65
C GLY A 110 -2.55 8.14 9.93
N LEU A 111 -1.82 7.03 9.84
CA LEU A 111 -1.60 6.10 10.95
C LEU A 111 -0.12 5.91 11.22
N ARG A 112 0.23 5.66 12.48
CA ARG A 112 1.60 5.37 12.90
C ARG A 112 1.95 3.92 12.68
N LEU A 113 3.16 3.67 12.19
CA LEU A 113 3.72 2.33 12.17
C LEU A 113 3.99 1.88 13.61
N LEU A 114 3.24 0.88 14.06
CA LEU A 114 3.32 0.33 15.41
C LEU A 114 4.23 -0.90 15.44
N GLN A 115 4.08 -1.78 14.44
CA GLN A 115 4.77 -3.06 14.41
C GLN A 115 5.14 -3.48 12.99
N TRP A 116 6.19 -4.29 12.89
CA TRP A 116 6.69 -4.81 11.63
C TRP A 116 7.42 -6.13 11.86
N GLN A 117 7.14 -7.09 11.00
CA GLN A 117 7.76 -8.41 11.06
C GLN A 117 8.02 -8.92 9.65
N ALA A 118 9.14 -9.62 9.46
CA ALA A 118 9.41 -10.40 8.27
C ALA A 118 9.24 -11.87 8.60
N ALA A 119 8.64 -12.63 7.69
CA ALA A 119 8.64 -14.08 7.80
C ALA A 119 10.10 -14.58 7.75
N PRO A 120 10.54 -15.53 8.60
CA PRO A 120 11.91 -16.03 8.58
C PRO A 120 12.37 -16.52 7.19
N ARG A 121 11.42 -17.04 6.40
CA ARG A 121 11.65 -17.53 5.03
C ARG A 121 11.73 -16.44 3.95
N ALA A 122 11.42 -15.19 4.29
CA ALA A 122 11.50 -14.06 3.36
C ALA A 122 12.96 -13.67 3.09
N LEU A 123 13.88 -13.98 4.03
CA LEU A 123 15.33 -13.72 3.93
C LEU A 123 15.66 -12.24 3.65
N VAL A 124 14.84 -11.33 4.17
CA VAL A 124 15.03 -9.87 4.11
C VAL A 124 14.72 -9.27 5.48
N SER A 125 15.22 -8.06 5.75
CA SER A 125 14.82 -7.32 6.94
C SER A 125 13.33 -6.94 6.87
N HIS A 126 12.68 -6.90 8.03
CA HIS A 126 11.30 -6.40 8.18
C HIS A 126 11.10 -5.01 7.55
N GLU A 127 12.12 -4.15 7.59
CA GLU A 127 12.07 -2.77 7.07
C GLU A 127 11.82 -2.71 5.55
N VAL A 128 12.16 -3.77 4.81
CA VAL A 128 12.06 -3.76 3.35
C VAL A 128 10.89 -4.59 2.81
N VAL A 129 10.11 -5.23 3.68
CA VAL A 129 9.00 -6.11 3.27
C VAL A 129 8.02 -5.42 2.31
N PRO A 130 7.55 -4.18 2.55
CA PRO A 130 6.57 -3.54 1.67
C PRO A 130 7.11 -3.23 0.27
N PHE A 131 8.42 -3.03 0.14
CA PHE A 131 9.07 -2.68 -1.13
C PHE A 131 9.30 -3.89 -2.04
N ARG A 132 9.00 -5.10 -1.55
CA ARG A 132 9.16 -6.31 -2.35
C ARG A 132 8.02 -6.47 -3.34
N PRO A 133 8.31 -6.86 -4.59
CA PRO A 133 7.27 -7.29 -5.52
C PRO A 133 6.42 -8.41 -4.91
N HIS A 134 5.11 -8.29 -5.05
CA HIS A 134 4.14 -9.22 -4.47
C HIS A 134 2.88 -9.32 -5.32
N ARG A 135 2.10 -10.38 -5.09
CA ARG A 135 0.87 -10.64 -5.85
C ARG A 135 -0.37 -10.00 -5.24
N GLY A 136 -0.29 -9.56 -4.00
CA GLY A 136 -1.39 -8.92 -3.30
C GLY A 136 -1.11 -8.80 -1.82
N VAL A 137 -2.11 -8.30 -1.11
CA VAL A 137 -2.08 -8.13 0.34
C VAL A 137 -3.29 -8.76 1.00
N LEU A 138 -3.12 -9.20 2.24
CA LEU A 138 -4.24 -9.32 3.17
C LEU A 138 -4.27 -8.02 3.99
N LEU A 139 -5.36 -7.28 3.85
CA LEU A 139 -5.65 -6.07 4.59
C LEU A 139 -6.63 -6.41 5.70
N ILE A 140 -6.25 -6.14 6.94
CA ILE A 140 -7.12 -6.26 8.12
C ILE A 140 -7.33 -4.84 8.64
N VAL A 141 -8.59 -4.43 8.75
CA VAL A 141 -8.98 -3.15 9.33
C VAL A 141 -9.86 -3.45 10.52
N GLU A 142 -9.45 -2.99 11.69
CA GLU A 142 -10.10 -3.32 12.96
C GLU A 142 -10.38 -2.06 13.75
N GLU A 143 -11.59 -1.97 14.30
CA GLU A 143 -11.99 -0.99 15.28
C GLU A 143 -12.07 -1.68 16.66
N PRO A 144 -11.45 -1.12 17.71
CA PRO A 144 -11.58 -1.68 19.05
C PRO A 144 -13.06 -1.66 19.51
N THR A 145 -13.60 -2.80 19.88
CA THR A 145 -14.86 -2.88 20.63
C THR A 145 -14.56 -2.69 22.12
N ASP A 146 -15.50 -2.07 22.87
CA ASP A 146 -15.31 -1.61 24.25
C ASP A 146 -14.46 -2.55 25.14
N GLY A 147 -13.37 -2.01 25.72
CA GLY A 147 -12.48 -2.74 26.63
C GLY A 147 -11.01 -2.44 26.41
N ARG A 148 -10.14 -3.02 27.25
CA ARG A 148 -8.69 -3.00 27.00
C ARG A 148 -8.35 -4.08 25.96
N PRO A 149 -7.63 -3.73 24.88
CA PRO A 149 -7.28 -4.69 23.84
C PRO A 149 -6.15 -5.64 24.27
N ASP A 150 -5.72 -5.65 25.53
CA ASP A 150 -4.53 -6.38 26.01
C ASP A 150 -4.56 -7.87 25.60
N ARG A 151 -5.67 -8.57 25.86
CA ARG A 151 -5.82 -9.98 25.44
C ARG A 151 -5.81 -10.17 23.92
N TRP A 152 -6.41 -9.22 23.20
CA TRP A 152 -6.41 -9.24 21.74
C TRP A 152 -5.00 -9.06 21.18
N LEU A 153 -4.26 -8.08 21.70
CA LEU A 153 -2.88 -7.79 21.32
C LEU A 153 -1.94 -8.94 21.71
N GLU A 154 -2.12 -9.54 22.89
CA GLU A 154 -1.40 -10.74 23.31
C GLU A 154 -1.61 -11.89 22.33
N TRP A 155 -2.86 -12.20 21.99
CA TRP A 155 -3.18 -13.22 20.98
C TRP A 155 -2.59 -12.87 19.61
N LEU A 156 -2.71 -11.61 19.19
CA LEU A 156 -2.18 -11.11 17.92
C LEU A 156 -0.67 -11.38 17.80
N HIS A 157 0.09 -11.14 18.87
CA HIS A 157 1.55 -11.28 18.88
C HIS A 157 2.04 -12.69 19.16
N ALA A 158 1.39 -13.40 20.09
CA ALA A 158 1.84 -14.70 20.55
C ALA A 158 1.37 -15.85 19.63
N GLU A 159 0.21 -15.68 18.97
CA GLU A 159 -0.42 -16.75 18.20
C GLU A 159 -0.64 -16.36 16.73
N HIS A 160 -1.34 -15.25 16.49
CA HIS A 160 -1.80 -14.90 15.14
C HIS A 160 -0.64 -14.59 14.20
N TYR A 161 0.25 -13.65 14.54
CA TYR A 161 1.35 -13.29 13.67
C TYR A 161 2.34 -14.44 13.42
N PRO A 162 2.77 -15.23 14.43
CA PRO A 162 3.57 -16.42 14.18
C PRO A 162 2.92 -17.39 13.19
N ALA A 163 1.61 -17.67 13.35
CA ALA A 163 0.87 -18.52 12.43
C ALA A 163 0.82 -17.91 11.01
N LEU A 164 0.51 -16.61 10.89
CA LEU A 164 0.43 -15.90 9.62
C LEU A 164 1.77 -15.90 8.87
N LEU A 165 2.87 -15.66 9.59
CA LEU A 165 4.22 -15.66 9.03
C LEU A 165 4.72 -17.06 8.65
N ALA A 166 4.15 -18.11 9.25
CA ALA A 166 4.41 -19.50 8.86
C ALA A 166 3.73 -19.89 7.54
N VAL A 167 2.65 -19.21 7.13
CA VAL A 167 1.91 -19.52 5.90
C VAL A 167 2.81 -19.37 4.67
N PRO A 168 2.93 -20.41 3.82
CA PRO A 168 3.67 -20.31 2.57
C PRO A 168 3.15 -19.22 1.64
N GLY A 169 4.01 -18.24 1.40
CA GLY A 169 3.68 -17.08 0.60
C GLY A 169 3.67 -15.78 1.41
N THR A 170 3.54 -15.82 2.73
CA THR A 170 3.61 -14.60 3.54
C THR A 170 5.05 -14.09 3.61
N ALA A 171 5.28 -12.83 3.24
CA ALA A 171 6.59 -12.20 3.32
C ALA A 171 6.81 -11.47 4.67
N GLY A 172 5.74 -10.96 5.26
CA GLY A 172 5.78 -10.20 6.50
C GLY A 172 4.46 -9.49 6.75
N ALA A 173 4.35 -8.86 7.93
CA ALA A 173 3.18 -8.13 8.38
C ALA A 173 3.62 -6.78 8.97
N TRP A 174 2.91 -5.71 8.61
CA TRP A 174 3.09 -4.36 9.16
C TRP A 174 1.77 -3.87 9.72
N THR A 175 1.82 -3.26 10.90
CA THR A 175 0.64 -2.83 11.66
C THR A 175 0.72 -1.35 11.92
N PHE A 176 -0.37 -0.66 11.61
CA PHE A 176 -0.52 0.76 11.78
C PHE A 176 -1.72 1.07 12.68
N GLY A 177 -1.63 2.14 13.46
CA GLY A 177 -2.73 2.56 14.31
C GLY A 177 -2.69 4.06 14.64
N PRO A 178 -3.74 4.57 15.31
CA PRO A 178 -3.87 5.98 15.63
C PRO A 178 -2.74 6.45 16.55
N THR A 179 -2.41 7.74 16.44
CA THR A 179 -1.45 8.38 17.33
C THR A 179 -1.73 9.87 17.40
N ASN A 180 -1.45 10.47 18.56
CA ASN A 180 -1.38 11.92 18.75
C ASN A 180 0.07 12.44 18.71
N ALA A 181 1.05 11.59 18.39
CA ALA A 181 2.47 11.92 18.48
C ALA A 181 2.92 13.06 17.52
N TRP A 182 2.09 13.43 16.56
CA TRP A 182 2.37 14.48 15.57
C TRP A 182 1.41 15.66 15.63
N ASP A 183 0.44 15.61 16.53
CA ASP A 183 -0.44 16.75 16.76
C ASP A 183 0.36 17.87 17.44
N PRO A 184 0.15 19.13 17.05
CA PRO A 184 0.62 20.24 17.87
C PRO A 184 0.04 20.09 19.28
N LEU A 185 0.86 20.29 20.31
CA LEU A 185 0.34 20.57 21.65
C LEU A 185 -0.64 21.75 21.51
N PRO A 186 -1.85 21.66 22.07
CA PRO A 186 -2.78 22.79 22.06
C PRO A 186 -2.09 24.00 22.68
N ALA A 187 -2.20 25.18 22.07
CA ALA A 187 -1.63 26.41 22.62
C ALA A 187 -2.29 26.82 23.96
N ASP A 188 -3.42 26.18 24.28
CA ASP A 188 -4.43 26.65 25.21
C ASP A 188 -5.26 25.49 25.84
N GLY A 189 -4.78 24.25 25.74
CA GLY A 189 -5.40 23.07 26.40
C GLY A 189 -6.72 22.58 25.78
N GLY A 190 -7.09 23.03 24.58
CA GLY A 190 -8.27 22.55 23.85
C GLY A 190 -8.15 21.09 23.36
N PRO A 191 -9.28 20.42 23.07
CA PRO A 191 -9.28 19.00 22.70
C PRO A 191 -8.53 18.72 21.39
N THR A 192 -7.75 17.64 21.38
CA THR A 192 -7.02 17.14 20.20
C THR A 192 -7.96 16.68 19.10
N ARG A 193 -7.54 16.85 17.84
CA ARG A 193 -8.31 16.45 16.65
C ARG A 193 -8.46 14.92 16.63
N SER A 194 -9.70 14.43 16.52
CA SER A 194 -10.01 13.00 16.52
C SER A 194 -9.36 12.30 15.31
N THR A 195 -8.48 11.33 15.58
CA THR A 195 -8.00 10.34 14.62
C THR A 195 -8.97 9.16 14.58
N SER A 196 -9.28 8.63 13.40
CA SER A 196 -10.01 7.36 13.24
C SER A 196 -9.40 6.30 14.17
N PRO A 197 -10.20 5.59 15.00
CA PRO A 197 -9.69 4.57 15.92
C PRO A 197 -9.19 3.30 15.20
N SER A 198 -9.40 3.21 13.88
CA SER A 198 -9.07 2.04 13.08
C SER A 198 -7.56 1.75 13.06
N SER A 199 -7.22 0.50 13.34
CA SER A 199 -5.89 -0.05 13.05
C SER A 199 -5.90 -0.79 11.72
N ILE A 200 -4.81 -0.66 10.97
CA ILE A 200 -4.64 -1.30 9.67
C ILE A 200 -3.42 -2.22 9.71
N SER A 201 -3.62 -3.52 9.49
CA SER A 201 -2.55 -4.48 9.25
C SER A 201 -2.48 -4.84 7.77
N THR A 202 -1.29 -4.73 7.18
CA THR A 202 -1.02 -5.17 5.80
C THR A 202 -0.06 -6.35 5.79
N THR A 203 -0.45 -7.44 5.14
CA THR A 203 0.38 -8.63 4.97
C THR A 203 0.64 -8.90 3.50
N THR A 204 1.89 -9.07 3.12
CA THR A 204 2.29 -9.19 1.71
C THR A 204 2.40 -10.64 1.25
N ARG A 205 1.73 -11.04 0.14
CA ARG A 205 1.75 -12.40 -0.40
C ARG A 205 2.66 -12.58 -1.62
N TRP A 206 3.50 -13.62 -1.58
CA TRP A 206 4.54 -13.99 -2.53
C TRP A 206 4.04 -15.01 -3.57
N PRO A 207 4.53 -14.98 -4.82
CA PRO A 207 4.30 -16.06 -5.78
C PRO A 207 4.91 -17.38 -5.28
N ARG A 208 4.19 -18.50 -5.35
CA ARG A 208 4.82 -19.83 -5.19
C ARG A 208 6.05 -19.89 -6.09
N ARG A 209 7.21 -20.29 -5.55
CA ARG A 209 8.42 -20.54 -6.35
C ARG A 209 8.05 -21.60 -7.40
N ARG A 210 7.77 -21.19 -8.64
CA ARG A 210 8.06 -22.07 -9.77
C ARG A 210 9.58 -22.16 -9.80
N PRO A 211 10.18 -23.36 -9.89
CA PRO A 211 11.61 -23.45 -10.08
C PRO A 211 11.95 -22.59 -11.29
N TRP A 212 12.87 -21.65 -11.10
CA TRP A 212 13.47 -20.93 -12.21
C TRP A 212 13.97 -21.99 -13.18
N ARG A 213 13.36 -22.13 -14.35
CA ARG A 213 14.05 -22.80 -15.45
C ARG A 213 15.30 -21.94 -15.64
N ARG A 214 16.44 -22.48 -15.24
CA ARG A 214 17.74 -21.93 -15.57
C ARG A 214 17.70 -21.71 -17.08
N LEU A 215 17.69 -20.45 -17.53
CA LEU A 215 18.14 -20.14 -18.88
C LEU A 215 19.61 -20.54 -18.88
N SER A 216 19.86 -21.81 -19.18
CA SER A 216 21.20 -22.28 -19.50
C SER A 216 21.64 -21.46 -20.70
N LYS A 217 22.69 -20.66 -20.51
CA LYS A 217 23.54 -20.22 -21.61
C LYS A 217 24.14 -21.49 -22.23
N ASN A 218 23.41 -22.13 -23.14
CA ASN A 218 24.05 -22.90 -24.19
C ASN A 218 24.39 -21.89 -25.26
N ALA A 219 25.67 -21.52 -25.29
CA ALA A 219 26.30 -21.04 -26.50
C ALA A 219 26.16 -22.14 -27.55
N GLY A 220 25.55 -21.82 -28.69
CA GLY A 220 25.31 -22.77 -29.78
C GLY A 220 23.90 -22.66 -30.31
N ASP A 221 23.60 -21.53 -30.94
CA ASP A 221 22.72 -21.39 -32.12
C ASP A 221 22.50 -19.89 -32.38
N GLN A 222 23.44 -19.30 -33.11
CA GLN A 222 23.18 -18.03 -33.79
C GLN A 222 22.23 -18.30 -34.97
N PRO A 223 21.10 -17.59 -35.11
CA PRO A 223 20.42 -17.55 -36.40
C PRO A 223 21.30 -16.78 -37.40
N PRO A 224 21.35 -17.18 -38.68
CA PRO A 224 22.21 -16.52 -39.66
C PRO A 224 21.79 -15.05 -39.82
N CYS A 225 22.77 -14.15 -39.72
CA CYS A 225 22.63 -12.75 -40.07
C CYS A 225 21.98 -12.61 -41.45
N ALA A 226 20.83 -11.93 -41.49
CA ALA A 226 20.26 -11.46 -42.74
C ALA A 226 21.27 -10.54 -43.42
N ARG A 227 21.76 -10.96 -44.58
CA ARG A 227 22.67 -10.22 -45.44
C ARG A 227 22.07 -8.83 -45.75
N CYS A 228 22.80 -7.77 -45.43
CA CYS A 228 22.63 -6.49 -46.11
C CYS A 228 23.07 -6.67 -47.57
N SER A 229 22.15 -6.54 -48.52
CA SER A 229 22.48 -6.47 -49.94
C SER A 229 23.09 -5.10 -50.28
N PRO A 230 24.28 -5.02 -50.90
CA PRO A 230 24.80 -3.77 -51.42
C PRO A 230 24.26 -3.54 -52.84
N GLY A 231 23.81 -2.31 -53.12
CA GLY A 231 23.66 -1.83 -54.49
C GLY A 231 22.30 -1.23 -54.81
N ARG A 232 22.21 0.10 -54.73
CA ARG A 232 21.53 0.99 -55.68
C ARG A 232 21.76 2.44 -55.24
N CYS A 233 22.88 3.00 -55.66
CA CYS A 233 23.01 4.44 -55.87
C CYS A 233 23.23 4.65 -57.37
N GLY A 234 22.43 5.54 -57.95
CA GLY A 234 22.57 6.16 -59.26
C GLY A 234 21.59 7.35 -59.30
N PRO A 235 21.67 8.27 -60.26
CA PRO A 235 22.69 8.45 -61.30
C PRO A 235 23.89 9.30 -60.84
#